data_AF-J9ECV6-F1
#
_entry.id   AF-J9ECV6-F1
#
_cell.length_a   1.000
_cell.length_b   1.000
_cell.length_c   1.000
_cell.angle_alpha   90.00
_cell.angle_beta   90.00
_cell.angle_gamma   90.00
#
_symmetry.space_group_name_H-M   'P 1'
#
loop_
_entity.id
_entity.type
_entity.pdbx_description
1 polymer ?
#
loop_
_entity_poly.entity_id
_entity_poly.type
_entity_poly.pdbx_seq_one_letter_code
_entity_poly.pdbx_strand_id
1 'polypeptide(L)'
;KDTKLMMNSGKTKCKRTSLDHFLNILIMGIVVFLIAMCLICTTLCGIREWTIERHFTIHLNLDGSVIPNHMEQSSEQTSILSFLMFFSYLILLNTVVPISLYVSVEIIRFVHSMWINFDTEMYYEKGDTAAHARTTTLNEELGQ
;
A
#
# COMPACT_ATOMS: atom_id res chain seq x y z
N LYS A 1 20.07 35.77 11.97
CA LYS A 1 19.57 34.94 13.09
C LYS A 1 19.83 35.62 14.43
N ASP A 2 20.03 36.94 14.39
CA ASP A 2 20.76 37.67 15.42
C ASP A 2 19.84 38.60 16.22
N THR A 3 18.55 38.62 15.86
CA THR A 3 17.51 39.24 16.69
C THR A 3 17.13 38.29 17.81
N LYS A 4 16.99 38.83 19.04
CA LYS A 4 16.55 38.06 20.23
C LYS A 4 15.25 37.27 19.97
N LEU A 5 14.38 37.81 19.13
CA LEU A 5 13.12 37.20 18.70
C LEU A 5 13.35 35.92 17.88
N MET A 6 14.35 35.90 17.00
CA MET A 6 14.72 34.74 16.20
C MET A 6 15.59 33.73 16.96
N MET A 7 16.30 34.17 18.02
CA MET A 7 16.98 33.26 18.96
C MET A 7 16.00 32.52 19.88
N ASN A 8 14.83 33.13 20.17
CA ASN A 8 13.77 32.50 20.96
C ASN A 8 12.79 31.68 20.10
N SER A 9 12.73 31.97 18.80
CA SER A 9 11.96 31.16 17.85
C SER A 9 12.72 29.86 17.56
N GLY A 10 12.34 28.79 18.27
CA GLY A 10 12.92 27.47 18.07
C GLY A 10 12.76 26.98 16.62
N LYS A 11 13.64 26.06 16.19
CA LYS A 11 13.54 25.44 14.86
C LYS A 11 12.16 24.78 14.71
N THR A 12 11.46 25.07 13.61
CA THR A 12 10.19 24.42 13.27
C THR A 12 10.40 22.91 13.21
N LYS A 13 9.94 22.20 14.23
CA LYS A 13 9.93 20.72 14.21
C LYS A 13 8.71 20.29 13.43
N CYS A 14 8.91 19.48 12.40
CA CYS A 14 7.80 18.79 11.75
C CYS A 14 7.15 17.88 12.79
N LYS A 15 5.89 18.15 13.14
CA LYS A 15 5.11 17.29 14.04
C LYS A 15 4.70 16.06 13.22
N ARG A 16 5.30 14.92 13.53
CA ARG A 16 4.81 13.62 13.04
C ARG A 16 3.46 13.39 13.71
N THR A 17 2.43 13.19 12.89
CA THR A 17 1.05 13.03 13.39
C THR A 17 0.85 11.60 13.90
N SER A 18 -0.06 11.41 14.85
CA SER A 18 -0.47 10.08 15.32
C SER A 18 -0.97 9.18 14.17
N LEU A 19 -1.49 9.80 13.11
CA LEU A 19 -1.96 9.12 11.91
C LEU A 19 -0.86 8.62 10.99
N ASP A 20 0.32 9.25 10.96
CA ASP A 20 1.46 8.69 10.21
C ASP A 20 1.86 7.32 10.79
N HIS A 21 1.72 7.16 12.11
CA HIS A 21 1.92 5.87 12.77
C HIS A 21 0.81 4.87 12.44
N PHE A 22 -0.45 5.30 12.44
CA PHE A 22 -1.59 4.46 12.04
C PHE A 22 -1.47 3.97 10.59
N LEU A 23 -1.11 4.85 9.66
CA LEU A 23 -0.87 4.50 8.25
C LEU A 23 0.27 3.49 8.12
N ASN A 24 1.37 3.67 8.86
CA ASN A 24 2.47 2.70 8.85
C ASN A 24 2.04 1.31 9.36
N ILE A 25 1.21 1.25 10.41
CA ILE A 25 0.62 -0.01 10.89
C ILE A 25 -0.28 -0.64 9.81
N LEU A 26 -1.13 0.15 9.16
CA LEU A 26 -2.01 -0.33 8.10
C LEU A 26 -1.20 -0.90 6.93
N ILE A 27 -0.14 -0.21 6.49
CA ILE A 27 0.77 -0.68 5.43
C ILE A 27 1.41 -2.01 5.84
N MET A 28 1.92 -2.12 7.07
CA MET A 28 2.47 -3.38 7.58
C MET A 28 1.43 -4.51 7.55
N GLY A 29 0.19 -4.23 7.95
CA GLY A 29 -0.91 -5.20 7.89
C GLY A 29 -1.21 -5.68 6.47
N ILE A 30 -1.22 -4.78 5.49
CA ILE A 30 -1.45 -5.13 4.08
C ILE A 30 -0.30 -6.00 3.54
N VAL A 31 0.96 -5.67 3.86
CA VAL A 31 2.12 -6.48 3.44
C VAL A 31 2.02 -7.91 4.00
N VAL A 32 1.67 -8.05 5.28
CA VAL A 32 1.48 -9.37 5.91
C VAL A 32 0.33 -10.13 5.24
N PHE A 33 -0.79 -9.47 4.98
CA PHE A 33 -1.93 -10.06 4.27
C PHE A 33 -1.54 -10.52 2.85
N LEU A 34 -0.74 -9.74 2.12
CA LEU A 34 -0.30 -10.09 0.77
C LEU A 34 0.62 -11.32 0.77
N ILE A 35 1.54 -11.40 1.73
CA ILE A 35 2.39 -12.59 1.89
C ILE A 35 1.52 -13.82 2.18
N ALA A 36 0.54 -13.69 3.07
CA ALA A 36 -0.38 -14.79 3.39
C ALA A 36 -1.18 -15.23 2.16
N MET A 37 -1.73 -14.30 1.38
CA MET A 37 -2.44 -14.60 0.15
C MET A 37 -1.55 -15.29 -0.90
N CYS A 38 -0.29 -14.85 -1.03
CA CYS A 38 0.66 -15.49 -1.94
C CYS A 38 0.95 -16.93 -1.52
N LEU A 39 1.14 -17.20 -0.22
CA LEU A 39 1.32 -18.56 0.30
C LEU A 39 0.07 -19.44 0.07
N ILE A 40 -1.12 -18.89 0.26
CA ILE A 40 -2.38 -19.58 -0.02
C ILE A 40 -2.50 -19.92 -1.52
N CYS A 41 -2.21 -18.96 -2.41
CA CYS A 41 -2.24 -19.21 -3.85
C CYS A 41 -1.23 -20.28 -4.28
N THR A 42 0.00 -20.24 -3.79
CA THR A 42 1.03 -21.26 -4.10
C THR A 42 0.62 -22.65 -3.61
N THR A 43 0.10 -22.76 -2.38
CA THR A 43 -0.36 -24.05 -1.83
C THR A 43 -1.58 -24.58 -2.59
N LEU A 44 -2.53 -23.73 -2.96
CA LEU A 44 -3.68 -24.10 -3.78
C LEU A 44 -3.26 -24.58 -5.17
N CYS A 45 -2.31 -23.90 -5.83
CA CYS A 45 -1.76 -24.34 -7.11
C CYS A 45 -1.14 -25.74 -7.00
N GLY A 46 -0.30 -25.99 -5.98
CA GLY A 46 0.31 -27.30 -5.76
C GLY A 46 -0.71 -28.41 -5.47
N ILE A 47 -1.74 -28.11 -4.66
CA ILE A 47 -2.82 -29.06 -4.36
C ILE A 47 -3.67 -29.34 -5.60
N ARG A 48 -4.01 -28.31 -6.39
CA ARG A 48 -4.77 -28.49 -7.63
C ARG A 48 -3.99 -29.33 -8.61
N GLU A 49 -2.71 -29.05 -8.83
CA GLU A 49 -1.86 -29.85 -9.73
C GLU A 49 -1.82 -31.32 -9.29
N TRP A 50 -1.57 -31.58 -8.01
CA TRP A 50 -1.57 -32.94 -7.45
C TRP A 50 -2.92 -33.68 -7.59
N THR A 51 -4.04 -32.95 -7.52
CA THR A 51 -5.39 -33.55 -7.55
C THR A 51 -5.95 -33.70 -8.96
N ILE A 52 -5.62 -32.79 -9.89
CA ILE A 52 -6.23 -32.68 -11.23
C ILE A 52 -5.41 -33.35 -12.32
N GLU A 53 -4.09 -33.45 -12.20
CA GLU A 53 -3.28 -34.22 -13.16
C GLU A 53 -3.64 -35.71 -13.21
N ARG A 54 -4.30 -36.25 -12.18
CA ARG A 54 -4.84 -37.62 -12.25
C ARG A 54 -6.08 -37.75 -13.13
N HIS A 55 -6.82 -36.68 -13.37
CA HIS A 55 -8.09 -36.73 -14.10
C HIS A 55 -8.05 -36.01 -15.46
N PHE A 56 -7.19 -35.01 -15.66
CA PHE A 56 -7.23 -34.14 -16.86
C PHE A 56 -6.24 -34.53 -17.96
N THR A 57 -5.14 -35.23 -17.63
CA THR A 57 -4.13 -35.70 -18.60
C THR A 57 -4.71 -36.69 -19.63
N ILE A 58 -5.92 -37.21 -19.39
CA ILE A 58 -6.63 -38.13 -20.28
C ILE A 58 -7.43 -37.37 -21.37
N HIS A 59 -7.74 -36.08 -21.20
CA HIS A 59 -8.70 -35.38 -22.07
C HIS A 59 -8.17 -34.17 -22.85
N LEU A 60 -7.02 -33.59 -22.48
CA LEU A 60 -6.41 -32.50 -23.27
C LEU A 60 -4.97 -32.83 -23.63
N ASN A 61 -4.81 -33.45 -24.80
CA ASN A 61 -3.54 -33.64 -25.49
C ASN A 61 -3.11 -32.28 -26.10
N LEU A 62 -2.88 -31.27 -25.26
CA LEU A 62 -2.32 -30.00 -25.70
C LEU A 62 -0.82 -30.22 -25.91
N ASP A 63 -0.42 -30.03 -27.17
CA ASP A 63 0.91 -30.24 -27.73
C ASP A 63 2.08 -30.10 -26.72
N GLY A 64 2.88 -31.16 -26.59
CA GLY A 64 3.97 -31.32 -25.61
C GLY A 64 5.19 -30.42 -25.85
N SER A 65 5.00 -29.26 -26.50
CA SER A 65 6.01 -28.25 -26.77
C SER A 65 6.05 -27.13 -25.73
N VAL A 66 5.00 -26.98 -24.90
CA VAL A 66 4.90 -25.87 -23.91
C VAL A 66 4.84 -26.36 -22.47
N ILE A 67 4.59 -27.64 -22.24
CA ILE A 67 4.65 -28.27 -20.91
C ILE A 67 5.67 -29.41 -21.02
N PRO A 68 6.91 -29.25 -20.51
CA PRO A 68 7.84 -30.37 -20.46
C PRO A 68 7.21 -31.45 -19.57
N ASN A 69 7.08 -32.64 -20.15
CA ASN A 69 6.50 -33.81 -19.50
C ASN A 69 7.06 -34.01 -18.08
N HIS A 70 6.16 -34.12 -17.10
CA HIS A 70 6.42 -34.34 -15.66
C HIS A 70 7.24 -35.61 -15.31
N MET A 71 7.73 -36.36 -16.29
CA MET A 71 8.51 -37.58 -16.06
C MET A 71 10.03 -37.37 -15.95
N GLU A 72 10.54 -36.18 -16.31
CA GLU A 72 11.97 -35.83 -16.20
C GLU A 72 12.21 -34.44 -15.59
N GLN A 73 11.28 -33.91 -14.79
CA GLN A 73 11.52 -32.63 -14.14
C GLN A 73 12.40 -32.85 -12.90
N SER A 74 13.68 -32.49 -13.00
CA SER A 74 14.59 -32.49 -11.86
C SER A 74 13.99 -31.66 -10.71
N SER A 75 14.26 -32.04 -9.46
CA SER A 75 13.82 -31.31 -8.26
C SER A 75 14.17 -29.81 -8.30
N GLU A 76 15.22 -29.46 -9.05
CA GLU A 76 15.66 -28.09 -9.30
C GLU A 76 14.67 -27.29 -10.15
N GLN A 77 14.12 -27.87 -11.24
CA GLN A 77 13.17 -27.18 -12.11
C GLN A 77 11.82 -26.91 -11.43
N THR A 78 11.35 -27.84 -10.57
CA THR A 78 10.12 -27.64 -9.79
C THR A 78 10.26 -26.48 -8.78
N SER A 79 11.43 -26.36 -8.18
CA SER A 79 11.75 -25.29 -7.22
C SER A 79 11.80 -23.92 -7.91
N ILE A 80 12.41 -23.86 -9.10
CA ILE A 80 12.48 -22.64 -9.91
C ILE A 80 11.08 -22.20 -10.36
N LEU A 81 10.24 -23.13 -10.81
CA LEU A 81 8.87 -22.83 -11.25
C LEU A 81 8.01 -22.30 -10.09
N SER A 82 8.09 -22.92 -8.91
CA SER A 82 7.38 -22.46 -7.71
C SER A 82 7.82 -21.07 -7.27
N PHE A 83 9.12 -20.77 -7.36
CA PHE A 83 9.67 -19.45 -7.07
C PHE A 83 9.18 -18.40 -8.07
N LEU A 84 9.18 -18.71 -9.37
CA LEU A 84 8.66 -17.81 -10.41
C LEU A 84 7.16 -17.55 -10.25
N MET A 85 6.35 -18.57 -9.92
CA MET A 85 4.92 -18.38 -9.61
C MET A 85 4.71 -17.49 -8.39
N PHE A 86 5.49 -17.67 -7.33
CA PHE A 86 5.42 -16.81 -6.13
C PHE A 86 5.68 -15.34 -6.47
N PHE A 87 6.73 -15.05 -7.24
CA PHE A 87 7.03 -13.68 -7.69
C PHE A 87 5.97 -13.12 -8.64
N SER A 88 5.39 -13.95 -9.51
CA SER A 88 4.29 -13.55 -10.40
C SER A 88 3.05 -13.12 -9.60
N TYR A 89 2.64 -13.90 -8.59
CA TYR A 89 1.54 -13.54 -7.71
C TYR A 89 1.85 -12.31 -6.85
N LEU A 90 3.09 -12.16 -6.38
CA LEU A 90 3.53 -10.96 -5.67
C LEU A 90 3.36 -9.72 -6.55
N ILE A 91 3.77 -9.77 -7.83
CA ILE A 91 3.63 -8.65 -8.77
C ILE A 91 2.16 -8.36 -9.07
N LEU A 92 1.33 -9.37 -9.31
CA LEU A 92 -0.11 -9.20 -9.53
C LEU A 92 -0.79 -8.54 -8.33
N LEU A 93 -0.48 -9.01 -7.13
CA LEU A 93 -1.03 -8.52 -5.87
C LEU A 93 -0.34 -7.23 -5.39
N ASN A 94 0.78 -6.82 -5.99
CA ASN A 94 1.44 -5.54 -5.67
C ASN A 94 0.52 -4.34 -5.98
N THR A 95 -0.46 -4.50 -6.87
CA THR A 95 -1.52 -3.51 -7.10
C THR A 95 -2.39 -3.24 -5.86
N VAL A 96 -2.40 -4.17 -4.89
CA VAL A 96 -3.03 -4.01 -3.58
C VAL A 96 -2.10 -3.27 -2.60
N VAL A 97 -0.78 -3.26 -2.84
CA VAL A 97 0.16 -2.41 -2.08
C VAL A 97 -0.20 -0.96 -2.36
N PRO A 98 -0.60 -0.19 -1.35
CA PRO A 98 -1.36 0.98 -1.67
C PRO A 98 -0.45 2.20 -1.71
N ILE A 99 0.27 2.35 -2.83
CA ILE A 99 0.74 3.68 -3.25
C ILE A 99 -0.49 4.61 -3.37
N SER A 100 -1.61 4.06 -3.84
CA SER A 100 -2.89 4.74 -3.96
C SER A 100 -3.50 5.17 -2.63
N LEU A 101 -3.47 4.36 -1.56
CA LEU A 101 -4.05 4.74 -0.26
C LEU A 101 -3.27 5.87 0.38
N TYR A 102 -1.94 5.79 0.36
CA TYR A 102 -1.09 6.85 0.91
C TYR A 102 -1.35 8.19 0.19
N VAL A 103 -1.32 8.17 -1.16
CA VAL A 103 -1.61 9.35 -1.98
C VAL A 103 -3.06 9.84 -1.78
N SER A 104 -4.02 8.94 -1.67
CA SER A 104 -5.42 9.30 -1.42
C SER A 104 -5.59 10.02 -0.09
N VAL A 105 -4.91 9.56 0.97
CA VAL A 105 -4.94 10.21 2.28
C VAL A 105 -4.29 11.59 2.23
N GLU A 106 -3.16 11.75 1.52
CA GLU A 106 -2.55 13.07 1.31
C GLU A 106 -3.49 14.03 0.55
N ILE A 107 -4.20 13.54 -0.47
CA ILE A 107 -5.17 14.34 -1.23
C ILE A 107 -6.36 14.73 -0.33
N ILE A 108 -6.88 13.82 0.49
CA ILE A 108 -7.96 14.13 1.43
C ILE A 108 -7.53 15.22 2.42
N ARG A 109 -6.31 15.12 2.98
CA ARG A 109 -5.73 16.15 3.87
C ARG A 109 -5.59 17.50 3.17
N PHE A 110 -5.18 17.50 1.90
CA PHE A 110 -5.10 18.71 1.08
C PHE A 110 -6.48 19.34 0.86
N VAL A 111 -7.48 18.55 0.49
CA VAL A 111 -8.86 19.01 0.29
C VAL A 111 -9.46 19.55 1.58
N HIS A 112 -9.30 18.86 2.71
CA HIS A 112 -9.74 19.37 4.02
C HIS A 112 -9.08 20.70 4.38
N SER A 113 -7.77 20.83 4.14
CA SER A 113 -7.07 22.10 4.38
C SER A 113 -7.61 23.23 3.50
N MET A 114 -7.95 22.92 2.25
CA MET A 114 -8.53 23.88 1.33
C MET A 114 -9.94 24.28 1.79
N TRP A 115 -10.72 23.34 2.30
CA TRP A 115 -12.07 23.60 2.81
C TRP A 115 -12.06 24.56 4.00
N ILE A 116 -11.13 24.38 4.95
CA ILE A 116 -10.94 25.31 6.08
C ILE A 116 -10.56 26.71 5.59
N ASN A 117 -9.72 26.82 4.56
CA ASN A 117 -9.34 28.13 4.00
C ASN A 117 -10.50 28.86 3.33
N PHE A 118 -11.48 28.12 2.80
CA PHE A 118 -12.65 28.68 2.13
C PHE A 118 -13.86 28.84 3.05
N ASP A 119 -13.73 28.54 4.34
CA ASP A 119 -14.80 28.70 5.31
C ASP A 119 -15.04 30.19 5.60
N THR A 120 -16.21 30.68 5.22
CA THR A 120 -16.61 32.08 5.43
C THR A 120 -17.08 32.37 6.86
N GLU A 121 -17.51 31.36 7.63
CA GLU A 121 -17.85 31.57 9.05
C GLU A 121 -16.61 31.85 9.89
N MET A 122 -15.44 31.40 9.44
CA MET A 122 -14.17 31.57 10.12
C MET A 122 -13.40 32.84 9.68
N TYR A 123 -14.08 33.76 8.97
CA TYR A 123 -13.51 35.01 8.49
C TYR A 123 -13.65 36.15 9.52
N TYR A 124 -12.54 36.84 9.80
CA TYR A 124 -12.51 37.96 10.73
C TYR A 124 -12.69 39.29 10.00
N GLU A 125 -13.92 39.83 10.02
CA GLU A 125 -14.30 41.05 9.29
C GLU A 125 -13.51 42.30 9.69
N LYS A 126 -13.24 42.51 10.98
CA LYS A 126 -12.58 43.73 11.47
C LYS A 126 -11.11 43.85 11.08
N GLY A 127 -10.48 42.73 10.70
CA GLY A 127 -9.06 42.67 10.34
C GLY A 127 -8.82 42.13 8.93
N ASP A 128 -9.88 41.98 8.12
CA ASP A 128 -9.82 41.43 6.76
C ASP A 128 -8.92 40.19 6.66
N THR A 129 -9.10 39.25 7.59
CA THR A 129 -8.23 38.07 7.70
C THR A 129 -9.08 36.80 7.67
N ALA A 130 -8.88 35.98 6.64
CA ALA A 130 -9.45 34.65 6.53
C ALA A 130 -8.66 33.62 7.34
N ALA A 131 -9.31 32.52 7.73
CA ALA A 131 -8.64 31.37 8.30
C ALA A 131 -7.66 30.78 7.27
N HIS A 132 -6.40 30.60 7.67
CA HIS A 132 -5.38 29.99 6.82
C HIS A 132 -4.75 28.81 7.52
N ALA A 133 -5.08 27.60 7.07
CA ALA A 133 -4.44 26.37 7.47
C ALA A 133 -2.99 26.38 6.96
N ARG A 134 -2.03 26.46 7.88
CA ARG A 134 -0.58 26.48 7.58
C ARG A 134 0.05 25.08 7.55
N THR A 135 -0.69 24.05 7.92
CA THR A 135 -0.21 22.66 8.00
C THR A 135 -1.35 21.72 7.64
N THR A 136 -1.24 21.04 6.51
CA THR A 136 -2.27 20.14 5.98
C THR A 136 -2.37 18.83 6.77
N THR A 137 -1.30 18.43 7.45
CA THR A 137 -1.25 17.19 8.23
C THR A 137 -1.92 17.30 9.60
N LEU A 138 -2.06 18.52 10.15
CA LEU A 138 -2.58 18.73 11.50
C LEU A 138 -4.11 18.89 11.56
N ASN A 139 -4.77 18.98 10.41
CA ASN A 139 -6.22 19.22 10.34
C ASN A 139 -7.04 18.14 11.07
N GLU A 140 -6.52 16.91 11.11
CA GLU A 140 -7.20 15.76 11.71
C GLU A 140 -7.05 15.74 13.25
N GLU A 141 -6.06 16.42 13.82
CA GLU A 141 -5.87 16.54 15.28
C GLU A 141 -6.76 17.64 15.90
N LEU A 142 -7.43 18.49 15.10
CA LEU A 142 -8.34 19.52 15.62
C LEU A 142 -9.61 18.94 16.26
N GLY A 143 -9.97 17.69 15.92
CA GLY A 143 -11.13 16.98 16.45
C GLY A 143 -10.79 15.94 17.52
N GLN A 144 -9.53 15.83 17.94
CA GLN A 144 -9.07 14.93 18.99
C GLN A 144 -9.19 15.60 20.37
#